data_AF-A0A1V4XPS3-F1
#
_entry.id   AF-A0A1V4XPS3-F1
#
_cell.length_a   1.000
_cell.length_b   1.000
_cell.length_c   1.000
_cell.angle_alpha   90.00
_cell.angle_beta   90.00
_cell.angle_gamma   90.00
#
_symmetry.space_group_name_H-M   'P 1'
#
loop_
_entity.id
_entity.type
_entity.pdbx_description
1 polymer ?
#
loop_
_entity_poly.entity_id
_entity_poly.type
_entity_poly.pdbx_seq_one_letter_code
_entity_poly.pdbx_strand_id
1 'polypeptide(L)'
;MTREELVNSARLLVPPSRQAADEYYLKSEMFSEEINRIMGARPDVGYMTGGNIAMMQDNHRHHARFVASLLSAYSPSVLVDTVLWVFRAYRSHGFQLTYWPAQLDTWVEVLRNGLSPAAFSEIYPLYNWMIVNQPVFAQLSDGFVPAERNYVLP
;
A
#
# COMPACT_ATOMS: atom_id res chain seq x y z
N MET A 1 9.10 -14.81 8.87
CA MET A 1 10.12 -13.84 8.45
C MET A 1 10.23 -12.73 9.48
N THR A 2 11.42 -12.19 9.71
CA THR A 2 11.67 -11.00 10.54
C THR A 2 11.50 -9.72 9.73
N ARG A 3 11.46 -8.56 10.41
CA ARG A 3 11.50 -7.25 9.74
C ARG A 3 12.73 -7.11 8.84
N GLU A 4 13.89 -7.56 9.28
CA GLU A 4 15.13 -7.45 8.51
C GLU A 4 15.11 -8.34 7.27
N GLU A 5 14.53 -9.53 7.37
CA GLU A 5 14.31 -10.41 6.22
C GLU A 5 13.35 -9.79 5.19
N LEU A 6 12.31 -9.06 5.63
CA LEU A 6 11.45 -8.28 4.72
C LEU A 6 12.22 -7.14 4.04
N VAL A 7 13.05 -6.40 4.78
CA VAL A 7 13.88 -5.35 4.19
C VAL A 7 14.83 -5.94 3.15
N ASN A 8 15.45 -7.09 3.45
CA ASN A 8 16.34 -7.76 2.54
C ASN A 8 15.63 -8.30 1.30
N SER A 9 14.40 -8.82 1.41
CA SER A 9 13.62 -9.21 0.24
C SER A 9 13.16 -8.00 -0.59
N ALA A 10 12.80 -6.89 0.05
CA ALA A 10 12.44 -5.64 -0.62
C ALA A 10 13.63 -5.01 -1.38
N ARG A 11 14.88 -5.23 -0.95
CA ARG A 11 16.08 -4.80 -1.68
C ARG A 11 16.22 -5.45 -3.05
N LEU A 12 15.58 -6.59 -3.28
CA LEU A 12 15.64 -7.31 -4.55
C LEU A 12 14.65 -6.75 -5.60
N LEU A 13 13.77 -5.82 -5.20
CA LEU A 13 12.90 -5.13 -6.14
C LEU A 13 13.70 -4.19 -7.03
N VAL A 14 13.47 -4.28 -8.33
CA VAL A 14 14.03 -3.37 -9.32
C VAL A 14 13.15 -2.12 -9.34
N PRO A 15 13.69 -0.92 -9.06
CA PRO A 15 12.94 0.33 -9.20
C PRO A 15 12.48 0.51 -10.65
N PRO A 16 11.29 1.09 -10.89
CA PRO A 16 10.83 1.32 -12.25
C PRO A 16 11.70 2.37 -12.95
N SER A 17 11.55 2.46 -14.27
CA SER A 17 12.09 3.58 -15.03
C SER A 17 11.47 4.90 -14.57
N ARG A 18 12.19 6.00 -14.81
CA ARG A 18 11.66 7.34 -14.57
C ARG A 18 10.36 7.59 -15.32
N GLN A 19 10.24 7.09 -16.55
CA GLN A 19 9.03 7.23 -17.35
C GLN A 19 7.82 6.56 -16.69
N ALA A 20 7.97 5.34 -16.17
CA ALA A 20 6.90 4.64 -15.48
C ALA A 20 6.55 5.33 -14.14
N ALA A 21 7.55 5.80 -13.39
CA ALA A 21 7.33 6.56 -12.16
C ALA A 21 6.59 7.89 -12.42
N ASP A 22 6.97 8.63 -13.46
CA ASP A 22 6.33 9.88 -13.86
C ASP A 22 4.89 9.63 -14.32
N GLU A 23 4.63 8.56 -15.09
CA GLU A 23 3.27 8.18 -15.49
C GLU A 23 2.38 7.88 -14.28
N TYR A 24 2.88 7.11 -13.32
CA TYR A 24 2.16 6.85 -12.07
C TYR A 24 1.86 8.14 -11.32
N TYR A 25 2.86 9.00 -11.14
CA TYR A 25 2.71 10.26 -10.41
C TYR A 25 1.62 11.13 -11.02
N LEU A 26 1.65 11.34 -12.34
CA LEU A 26 0.66 12.15 -13.06
C LEU A 26 -0.78 11.64 -12.95
N LYS A 27 -0.95 10.33 -12.72
CA LYS A 27 -2.27 9.67 -12.61
C LYS A 27 -2.65 9.32 -11.16
N SER A 28 -1.80 9.60 -10.18
CA SER A 28 -1.95 9.13 -8.79
C SER A 28 -3.25 9.59 -8.12
N GLU A 29 -3.68 10.83 -8.37
CA GLU A 29 -4.96 11.35 -7.87
C GLU A 29 -6.15 10.57 -8.44
N MET A 30 -6.20 10.42 -9.78
CA MET A 30 -7.22 9.63 -10.47
C MET A 30 -7.26 8.18 -9.98
N PHE A 31 -6.12 7.55 -9.73
CA PHE A 31 -6.10 6.20 -9.17
C PHE A 31 -6.69 6.14 -7.76
N SER A 32 -6.39 7.13 -6.91
CA SER A 32 -6.92 7.21 -5.56
C SER A 32 -8.46 7.40 -5.54
N GLU A 33 -9.00 8.14 -6.51
CA GLU A 33 -10.44 8.31 -6.69
C GLU A 33 -11.08 7.00 -7.17
N GLU A 34 -10.45 6.32 -8.12
CA GLU A 34 -11.02 5.10 -8.70
C GLU A 34 -11.03 3.94 -7.69
N ILE A 35 -9.97 3.74 -6.91
CA ILE A 35 -10.01 2.74 -5.84
C ILE A 35 -11.04 3.09 -4.77
N ASN A 36 -11.21 4.38 -4.45
CA ASN A 36 -12.26 4.82 -3.51
C ASN A 36 -13.65 4.49 -4.03
N ARG A 37 -13.89 4.69 -5.33
CA ARG A 37 -15.13 4.33 -5.99
C ARG A 37 -15.38 2.83 -5.94
N ILE A 38 -14.39 2.01 -6.30
CA ILE A 38 -14.52 0.54 -6.34
C ILE A 38 -14.69 -0.03 -4.94
N MET A 39 -13.79 0.28 -4.01
CA MET A 39 -13.84 -0.23 -2.63
C MET A 39 -15.08 0.29 -1.89
N GLY A 40 -15.45 1.56 -2.09
CA GLY A 40 -16.62 2.16 -1.46
C GLY A 40 -17.96 1.57 -1.94
N ALA A 41 -17.99 0.97 -3.13
CA ALA A 41 -19.17 0.29 -3.65
C ALA A 41 -19.32 -1.16 -3.16
N ARG A 42 -18.33 -1.71 -2.44
CA ARG A 42 -18.39 -3.10 -1.98
C ARG A 42 -19.43 -3.26 -0.87
N PRO A 43 -20.29 -4.31 -0.91
CA PRO A 43 -21.28 -4.56 0.13
C PRO A 43 -20.67 -4.80 1.52
N ASP A 44 -19.44 -5.33 1.58
CA ASP A 44 -18.72 -5.70 2.80
C ASP A 44 -17.76 -4.61 3.30
N VAL A 45 -17.70 -3.43 2.65
CA VAL A 45 -16.73 -2.38 2.99
C VAL A 45 -16.86 -1.91 4.43
N GLY A 46 -18.08 -1.73 4.93
CA GLY A 46 -18.33 -1.30 6.31
C GLY A 46 -17.80 -2.30 7.34
N TYR A 47 -17.89 -3.61 7.04
CA TYR A 47 -17.30 -4.65 7.87
C TYR A 47 -15.77 -4.61 7.81
N MET A 48 -15.20 -4.54 6.60
CA MET A 48 -13.76 -4.53 6.39
C MET A 48 -13.05 -3.35 7.07
N THR A 49 -13.68 -2.18 7.14
CA THR A 49 -13.09 -0.97 7.72
C THR A 49 -13.51 -0.72 9.17
N GLY A 50 -14.29 -1.61 9.78
CA GLY A 50 -14.90 -1.36 11.09
C GLY A 50 -15.78 -0.09 11.12
N GLY A 51 -16.40 0.24 9.98
CA GLY A 51 -17.18 1.47 9.78
C GLY A 51 -16.38 2.71 9.37
N ASN A 52 -15.04 2.66 9.37
CA ASN A 52 -14.18 3.83 9.13
C ASN A 52 -13.91 4.12 7.63
N ILE A 53 -14.97 4.38 6.86
CA ILE A 53 -14.88 4.60 5.40
C ILE A 53 -14.05 5.84 5.04
N ALA A 54 -14.21 6.95 5.77
CA ALA A 54 -13.42 8.16 5.52
C ALA A 54 -11.91 7.89 5.68
N MET A 55 -11.54 7.18 6.75
CA MET A 55 -10.14 6.79 7.00
C MET A 55 -9.60 5.87 5.91
N MET A 56 -10.42 4.97 5.37
CA MET A 56 -10.04 4.15 4.20
C MET A 56 -9.74 5.04 2.98
N GLN A 57 -10.57 6.05 2.71
CA GLN A 57 -10.36 6.94 1.58
C GLN A 57 -9.09 7.77 1.72
N ASP A 58 -8.80 8.24 2.92
CA ASP A 58 -7.55 8.93 3.23
C ASP A 58 -6.35 8.00 3.11
N ASN A 59 -6.47 6.73 3.54
CA ASN A 59 -5.44 5.72 3.32
C ASN A 59 -5.11 5.56 1.84
N HIS A 60 -6.10 5.49 0.97
CA HIS A 60 -5.87 5.34 -0.46
C HIS A 60 -5.18 6.58 -1.07
N ARG A 61 -5.56 7.80 -0.64
CA ARG A 61 -4.86 9.03 -1.02
C ARG A 61 -3.40 9.05 -0.53
N HIS A 62 -3.16 8.64 0.71
CA HIS A 62 -1.81 8.53 1.27
C HIS A 62 -0.99 7.44 0.56
N HIS A 63 -1.59 6.30 0.25
CA HIS A 63 -0.96 5.21 -0.50
C HIS A 63 -0.48 5.70 -1.87
N ALA A 64 -1.33 6.40 -2.62
CA ALA A 64 -0.98 6.93 -3.94
C ALA A 64 0.26 7.85 -3.88
N ARG A 65 0.27 8.79 -2.92
CA ARG A 65 1.39 9.73 -2.73
C ARG A 65 2.66 9.00 -2.27
N PHE A 66 2.50 8.06 -1.34
CA PHE A 66 3.61 7.27 -0.81
C PHE A 66 4.26 6.42 -1.90
N VAL A 67 3.48 5.69 -2.68
CA VAL A 67 4.00 4.87 -3.79
C VAL A 67 4.67 5.76 -4.83
N ALA A 68 4.07 6.90 -5.24
CA ALA A 68 4.73 7.83 -6.16
C ALA A 68 6.11 8.29 -5.65
N SER A 69 6.25 8.54 -4.34
CA SER A 69 7.54 8.87 -3.73
C SER A 69 8.52 7.70 -3.76
N LEU A 70 8.07 6.47 -3.51
CA LEU A 70 8.91 5.26 -3.58
C LEU A 70 9.36 4.94 -5.01
N LEU A 71 8.51 5.14 -6.00
CA LEU A 71 8.87 4.89 -7.40
C LEU A 71 9.94 5.86 -7.90
N SER A 72 9.98 7.08 -7.38
CA SER A 72 11.00 8.09 -7.72
C SER A 72 12.25 8.01 -6.84
N ALA A 73 12.13 7.60 -5.58
CA ALA A 73 13.23 7.48 -4.62
C ALA A 73 13.08 6.22 -3.75
N TYR A 74 13.40 5.07 -4.32
CA TYR A 74 13.14 3.78 -3.68
C TYR A 74 13.98 3.56 -2.41
N SER A 75 13.30 3.21 -1.31
CA SER A 75 13.93 2.86 -0.04
C SER A 75 13.25 1.63 0.59
N PRO A 76 13.92 0.47 0.60
CA PRO A 76 13.37 -0.79 1.14
C PRO A 76 12.95 -0.70 2.61
N SER A 77 13.73 -0.02 3.46
CA SER A 77 13.40 0.14 4.87
C SER A 77 12.18 1.01 5.08
N VAL A 78 12.05 2.10 4.30
CA VAL A 78 10.88 2.99 4.36
C VAL A 78 9.63 2.25 3.90
N LEU A 79 9.70 1.46 2.82
CA LEU A 79 8.59 0.59 2.39
C LEU A 79 8.13 -0.33 3.53
N VAL A 80 9.05 -1.11 4.10
CA VAL A 80 8.72 -2.09 5.16
C VAL A 80 8.15 -1.42 6.40
N ASP A 81 8.79 -0.34 6.87
CA ASP A 81 8.36 0.36 8.08
C ASP A 81 6.99 1.01 7.93
N THR A 82 6.75 1.67 6.78
CA THR A 82 5.47 2.32 6.51
C THR A 82 4.36 1.28 6.42
N VAL A 83 4.56 0.16 5.69
CA VAL A 83 3.51 -0.89 5.60
C VAL A 83 3.21 -1.49 6.97
N LEU A 84 4.24 -1.82 7.77
CA LEU A 84 4.05 -2.33 9.13
C LEU A 84 3.30 -1.33 10.04
N TRP A 85 3.60 -0.03 9.92
CA TRP A 85 2.90 1.01 10.66
C TRP A 85 1.43 1.15 10.23
N VAL A 86 1.16 1.14 8.92
CA VAL A 86 -0.21 1.18 8.38
C VAL A 86 -1.03 0.00 8.89
N PHE A 87 -0.47 -1.22 8.88
CA PHE A 87 -1.17 -2.38 9.44
C PHE A 87 -1.58 -2.14 10.90
N ARG A 88 -0.65 -1.70 11.75
CA ARG A 88 -0.94 -1.44 13.18
C ARG A 88 -2.00 -0.35 13.38
N ALA A 89 -1.79 0.81 12.77
CA ALA A 89 -2.66 1.97 12.97
C ALA A 89 -4.11 1.66 12.57
N TYR A 90 -4.31 1.01 11.43
CA TYR A 90 -5.65 0.74 10.93
C TYR A 90 -6.31 -0.42 11.67
N ARG A 91 -5.55 -1.43 12.10
CA ARG A 91 -6.05 -2.49 12.98
C ARG A 91 -6.56 -1.93 14.31
N SER A 92 -5.89 -0.94 14.91
CA SER A 92 -6.40 -0.26 16.12
C SER A 92 -7.68 0.55 15.88
N HIS A 93 -7.98 0.90 14.62
CA HIS A 93 -9.25 1.51 14.21
C HIS A 93 -10.26 0.49 13.67
N GLY A 94 -10.10 -0.81 13.97
CA GLY A 94 -11.11 -1.82 13.66
C GLY A 94 -11.10 -2.37 12.23
N PHE A 95 -10.07 -2.04 11.43
CA PHE A 95 -9.92 -2.65 10.12
C PHE A 95 -9.67 -4.16 10.24
N GLN A 96 -10.33 -4.94 9.39
CA GLN A 96 -10.26 -6.40 9.37
C GLN A 96 -9.11 -6.86 8.47
N LEU A 97 -8.58 -8.07 8.73
CA LEU A 97 -7.51 -8.62 7.90
C LEU A 97 -7.92 -8.81 6.44
N THR A 98 -9.22 -8.96 6.18
CA THR A 98 -9.81 -9.07 4.84
C THR A 98 -9.78 -7.77 4.03
N TYR A 99 -9.54 -6.61 4.66
CA TYR A 99 -9.35 -5.34 3.95
C TYR A 99 -8.07 -5.31 3.12
N TRP A 100 -6.98 -5.84 3.67
CA TRP A 100 -5.64 -5.75 3.06
C TRP A 100 -5.50 -6.43 1.70
N PRO A 101 -5.97 -7.68 1.48
CA PRO A 101 -5.90 -8.27 0.16
C PRO A 101 -6.87 -7.56 -0.79
N ALA A 102 -8.08 -7.23 -0.32
CA ALA A 102 -9.09 -6.55 -1.13
C ALA A 102 -8.59 -5.20 -1.69
N GLN A 103 -7.94 -4.37 -0.88
CA GLN A 103 -7.44 -3.07 -1.34
C GLN A 103 -6.22 -3.20 -2.26
N LEU A 104 -5.29 -4.14 -1.99
CA LEU A 104 -4.12 -4.35 -2.84
C LEU A 104 -4.49 -4.94 -4.20
N ASP A 105 -5.42 -5.89 -4.25
CA ASP A 105 -5.93 -6.45 -5.50
C ASP A 105 -6.65 -5.38 -6.32
N THR A 106 -7.44 -4.52 -5.65
CA THR A 106 -8.11 -3.39 -6.31
C THR A 106 -7.10 -2.38 -6.85
N TRP A 107 -6.03 -2.06 -6.11
CA TRP A 107 -4.94 -1.25 -6.63
C TRP A 107 -4.34 -1.84 -7.90
N VAL A 108 -4.05 -3.15 -7.92
CA VAL A 108 -3.50 -3.82 -9.09
C VAL A 108 -4.45 -3.70 -10.29
N GLU A 109 -5.77 -3.84 -10.09
CA GLU A 109 -6.77 -3.64 -11.15
C GLU A 109 -6.78 -2.21 -11.68
N VAL A 110 -6.85 -1.21 -10.79
CA VAL A 110 -6.85 0.22 -11.13
C VAL A 110 -5.60 0.57 -11.93
N LEU A 111 -4.43 0.10 -11.49
CA LEU A 111 -3.16 0.37 -12.16
C LEU A 111 -3.06 -0.33 -13.51
N ARG A 112 -3.54 -1.57 -13.62
CA ARG A 112 -3.55 -2.31 -14.89
C ARG A 112 -4.40 -1.60 -15.94
N ASN A 113 -5.53 -1.03 -15.54
CA ASN A 113 -6.44 -0.33 -16.43
C ASN A 113 -6.00 1.12 -16.72
N GLY A 114 -5.28 1.72 -15.78
CA GLY A 114 -4.93 3.13 -15.82
C GLY A 114 -3.54 3.46 -16.36
N LEU A 115 -2.58 2.55 -16.27
CA LEU A 115 -1.20 2.71 -16.77
C LEU A 115 -1.03 2.13 -18.17
N SER A 116 -0.01 2.60 -18.87
CA SER A 116 0.50 1.90 -20.05
C SER A 116 0.95 0.47 -19.69
N PRO A 117 0.87 -0.50 -20.61
CA PRO A 117 1.33 -1.86 -20.33
C PRO A 117 2.79 -1.94 -19.88
N ALA A 118 3.65 -1.07 -20.43
CA ALA A 118 5.05 -0.96 -20.04
C ALA A 118 5.20 -0.48 -18.58
N ALA A 119 4.58 0.65 -18.23
CA ALA A 119 4.65 1.18 -16.87
C ALA A 119 4.04 0.22 -15.84
N PHE A 120 2.89 -0.41 -16.17
CA PHE A 120 2.30 -1.43 -15.31
C PHE A 120 3.25 -2.61 -15.08
N SER A 121 3.93 -3.10 -16.13
CA SER A 121 4.87 -4.22 -16.01
C SER A 121 6.06 -3.91 -15.08
N GLU A 122 6.50 -2.66 -15.04
CA GLU A 122 7.60 -2.21 -14.17
C GLU A 122 7.15 -1.95 -12.72
N ILE A 123 5.91 -1.51 -12.52
CA ILE A 123 5.37 -1.14 -11.19
C ILE A 123 4.75 -2.34 -10.47
N TYR A 124 4.14 -3.27 -11.22
CA TYR A 124 3.48 -4.45 -10.67
C TYR A 124 4.34 -5.28 -9.69
N PRO A 125 5.66 -5.49 -9.90
CA PRO A 125 6.51 -6.21 -8.96
C PRO A 125 6.46 -5.68 -7.52
N LEU A 126 6.35 -4.36 -7.32
CA LEU A 126 6.19 -3.76 -5.99
C LEU A 126 4.89 -4.20 -5.33
N TYR A 127 3.77 -4.13 -6.06
CA TYR A 127 2.45 -4.52 -5.56
C TYR A 127 2.38 -6.03 -5.30
N ASN A 128 2.89 -6.83 -6.22
CA ASN A 128 2.98 -8.28 -6.05
C ASN A 128 3.80 -8.65 -4.82
N TRP A 129 4.92 -7.96 -4.58
CA TRP A 129 5.73 -8.18 -3.38
C TRP A 129 4.95 -7.83 -2.10
N MET A 130 4.17 -6.74 -2.07
CA MET A 130 3.30 -6.42 -0.93
C MET A 130 2.24 -7.50 -0.69
N ILE A 131 1.61 -8.00 -1.75
CA ILE A 131 0.58 -9.05 -1.69
C ILE A 131 1.17 -10.36 -1.14
N VAL A 132 2.31 -10.81 -1.68
CA VAL A 132 2.97 -12.05 -1.25
C VAL A 132 3.39 -11.98 0.23
N ASN A 133 3.87 -10.81 0.68
CA ASN A 133 4.34 -10.63 2.06
C ASN A 133 3.23 -10.20 3.05
N GLN A 134 1.98 -10.09 2.60
CA GLN A 134 0.85 -9.64 3.41
C GLN A 134 0.64 -10.45 4.71
N PRO A 135 0.72 -11.80 4.70
CA PRO A 135 0.61 -12.59 5.94
C PRO A 135 1.74 -12.27 6.94
N VAL A 136 2.94 -11.97 6.44
CA VAL A 136 4.09 -11.60 7.28
C VAL A 136 3.87 -10.23 7.91
N PHE A 137 3.36 -9.25 7.14
CA PHE A 137 3.03 -7.93 7.69
C PHE A 137 2.00 -8.03 8.81
N ALA A 138 0.94 -8.81 8.62
CA ALA A 138 -0.05 -9.05 9.66
C ALA A 138 0.59 -9.63 10.93
N GLN A 139 1.35 -10.73 10.79
CA GLN A 139 2.01 -11.38 11.92
C GLN A 139 2.96 -10.45 12.69
N LEU A 140 3.81 -9.69 11.98
CA LEU A 140 4.77 -8.78 12.61
C LEU A 140 4.11 -7.55 13.23
N SER A 141 2.95 -7.14 12.71
CA SER A 141 2.19 -6.01 13.27
C SER A 141 1.50 -6.35 14.59
N ASP A 142 1.08 -7.60 14.78
CA ASP A 142 0.41 -8.07 16.00
C ASP A 142 1.38 -8.25 17.20
N GLY A 143 2.67 -8.47 16.94
CA GLY A 143 3.69 -8.72 17.96
C GLY A 143 4.44 -7.49 18.51
N PHE A 144 4.05 -6.27 18.11
CA PHE A 144 4.81 -5.05 18.40
C PHE A 144 4.29 -4.31 19.65
N VAL A 145 5.17 -4.06 20.63
CA VAL A 145 4.94 -3.09 21.71
C VAL A 145 5.56 -1.75 21.28
N PRO A 146 4.83 -0.63 21.26
CA PRO A 146 5.36 0.63 20.75
C PRO A 146 6.56 1.12 21.57
N ALA A 147 7.68 1.38 20.91
CA ALA A 147 8.59 2.44 21.34
C ALA A 147 8.09 3.74 20.70
N GLU A 148 7.82 4.76 21.51
CA GLU A 148 7.34 6.06 21.05
C GLU A 148 8.20 6.59 19.90
N ARG A 149 7.63 6.72 18.71
CA ARG A 149 8.21 7.49 17.60
C ARG A 149 7.15 8.41 17.02
N ASN A 150 7.37 9.70 17.24
CA ASN A 150 6.68 10.80 16.58
C ASN A 150 7.05 10.82 15.09
N TYR A 151 6.31 10.09 14.26
CA TYR A 151 6.27 10.38 12.84
C TYR A 151 5.12 11.36 12.59
N VAL A 152 5.48 12.64 12.44
CA VAL A 152 4.60 13.63 11.80
C VAL A 152 4.62 13.28 10.32
N LEU A 153 3.49 12.81 9.79
CA LEU A 153 3.29 12.73 8.35
C LEU A 153 3.26 14.18 7.81
N PRO A 154 3.97 14.47 6.69
CA PRO A 154 3.95 15.78 6.06
C PRO A 154 2.56 16.14 5.49
#